data_AF-A0A2K3K0A4-F1
#
_entry.id   AF-A0A2K3K0A4-F1
#
_cell.length_a   1.000
_cell.length_b   1.000
_cell.length_c   1.000
_cell.angle_alpha   90.00
_cell.angle_beta   90.00
_cell.angle_gamma   90.00
#
_symmetry.space_group_name_H-M   'P 1'
#
loop_
_entity.id
_entity.type
_entity.pdbx_description
1 polymer ?
#
loop_
_entity_poly.entity_id
_entity_poly.type
_entity_poly.pdbx_seq_one_letter_code
_entity_poly.pdbx_strand_id
1 'polypeptide(L)'
;MKTSSCRSIEIPVETYPASFPFDFEHPVNQAEGVDEDDCELPEGLARLLKQEEKAIQPHQEQVETINLGSESDVKEVKVGASLQEDVKKDLVSLLQEYVDVFAWSYQDMPGLDTDIVVHKLPLKLECAPVKQKMRRTRPDMALKIREEVKKQFDAGFLAVAKYPQWVA
;
A
#
# COMPACT_ATOMS: atom_id res chain seq x y z
N MET A 1 16.22 -43.62 11.50
CA MET A 1 15.14 -42.79 12.08
C MET A 1 15.67 -42.16 13.34
N LYS A 2 15.99 -40.87 13.34
CA LYS A 2 16.42 -40.12 14.54
C LYS A 2 15.45 -38.96 14.71
N THR A 3 14.69 -38.99 15.80
CA THR A 3 13.76 -37.94 16.21
C THR A 3 14.54 -36.82 16.89
N SER A 4 14.52 -35.62 16.33
CA SER A 4 15.04 -34.42 16.97
C SER A 4 14.02 -33.88 17.97
N SER A 5 14.41 -33.88 19.24
CA SER A 5 13.68 -33.28 20.37
C SER A 5 13.69 -31.76 20.25
N CYS A 6 12.52 -31.14 20.15
CA CYS A 6 12.36 -29.68 20.18
C CYS A 6 12.53 -29.18 21.62
N ARG A 7 13.53 -28.34 21.87
CA ARG A 7 13.64 -27.56 23.10
C ARG A 7 12.64 -26.41 23.03
N SER A 8 11.64 -26.43 23.90
CA SER A 8 10.79 -25.27 24.17
C SER A 8 11.65 -24.16 24.77
N ILE A 9 11.63 -22.98 24.16
CA ILE A 9 12.25 -21.77 24.70
C ILE A 9 11.13 -21.01 25.42
N GLU A 10 11.24 -20.88 26.74
CA GLU A 10 10.39 -19.99 27.53
C GLU A 10 10.92 -18.57 27.37
N ILE A 11 10.09 -17.67 26.83
CA ILE A 11 10.41 -16.24 26.70
C ILE A 11 9.89 -15.55 27.97
N PRO A 12 10.72 -14.76 28.70
CA PRO A 12 10.25 -14.02 29.86
C PRO A 12 9.23 -12.96 29.44
N VAL A 13 8.06 -12.96 30.07
CA VAL A 13 7.05 -11.90 29.91
C VAL A 13 7.52 -10.70 30.74
N GLU A 14 8.18 -9.74 30.11
CA GLU A 14 8.36 -8.43 30.73
C GLU A 14 6.99 -7.73 30.78
N THR A 15 6.51 -7.56 32.00
CA THR A 15 5.25 -6.87 32.28
C THR A 15 5.52 -5.38 32.16
N TYR A 16 5.12 -4.77 31.04
CA TYR A 16 5.14 -3.32 30.89
C TYR A 16 4.21 -2.70 31.94
N PRO A 17 4.65 -1.66 32.69
CA PRO A 17 3.77 -0.96 33.61
C PRO A 17 2.61 -0.35 32.82
N ALA A 18 1.39 -0.74 33.21
CA ALA A 18 0.17 -0.11 32.76
C ALA A 18 0.16 1.37 33.16
N SER A 19 -0.44 2.19 32.30
CA SER A 19 -0.81 3.61 32.49
C SER A 19 0.29 4.66 32.30
N PHE A 20 0.43 5.11 31.05
CA PHE A 20 0.52 6.55 30.82
C PHE A 20 -0.91 7.01 30.51
N PRO A 21 -1.56 7.84 31.35
CA PRO A 21 -2.87 8.38 31.03
C PRO A 21 -2.68 9.34 29.84
N PHE A 22 -3.04 8.88 28.64
CA PHE A 22 -3.17 9.76 27.49
C PHE A 22 -4.42 10.62 27.70
N ASP A 23 -4.20 11.88 28.04
CA ASP A 23 -5.26 12.87 28.19
C ASP A 23 -5.77 13.27 26.79
N PHE A 24 -7.05 13.00 26.53
CA PHE A 24 -7.70 13.22 25.24
C PHE A 24 -8.22 14.67 25.07
N GLU A 25 -8.08 15.51 26.09
CA GLU A 25 -8.56 16.90 26.10
C GLU A 25 -7.67 17.86 25.28
N HIS A 26 -6.47 17.42 24.86
CA HIS A 26 -5.53 18.25 24.09
C HIS A 26 -5.47 17.83 22.61
N PRO A 27 -6.23 18.48 21.71
CA PRO A 27 -6.07 18.26 20.28
C PRO A 27 -4.66 18.66 19.84
N VAL A 28 -4.01 17.81 19.04
CA VAL A 28 -2.63 17.93 18.49
C VAL A 28 -2.29 19.28 17.81
N ASN A 29 -3.27 20.17 17.64
CA ASN A 29 -3.14 21.40 16.86
C ASN A 29 -2.82 22.64 17.72
N GLN A 30 -2.66 22.52 19.04
CA GLN A 30 -2.24 23.62 19.91
C GLN A 30 -0.79 23.42 20.34
N ALA A 31 0.13 23.83 19.47
CA ALA A 31 1.48 24.16 19.90
C ALA A 31 1.46 25.64 20.31
N GLU A 32 1.33 25.92 21.61
CA GLU A 32 1.75 27.21 22.13
C GLU A 32 3.27 27.30 21.96
N GLY A 33 3.75 28.41 21.42
CA GLY A 33 5.17 28.66 21.18
C GLY A 33 5.91 28.69 22.50
N VAL A 34 6.58 27.58 22.82
CA VAL A 34 7.60 27.49 23.86
C VAL A 34 8.92 27.38 23.11
N ASP A 35 9.86 28.24 23.51
CA ASP A 35 11.14 28.48 22.87
C ASP A 35 11.90 27.18 22.52
N GLU A 36 12.73 27.28 21.47
CA GLU A 36 13.64 26.25 20.97
C GLU A 36 14.65 25.82 22.06
N ASP A 37 14.21 25.03 23.03
CA ASP A 37 15.11 24.28 23.91
C ASP A 37 15.49 22.99 23.16
N ASP A 38 16.78 22.90 22.80
CA ASP A 38 17.41 21.75 22.17
C ASP A 38 17.13 20.48 23.01
N CYS A 39 16.06 19.77 22.66
CA CYS A 39 15.78 18.45 23.22
C CYS A 39 16.83 17.47 22.68
N GLU A 40 17.99 17.40 23.33
CA GLU A 40 18.98 16.35 23.08
C GLU A 40 18.33 14.99 23.31
N LEU A 41 18.16 14.23 22.23
CA LEU A 41 17.64 12.86 22.31
C LEU A 41 18.55 12.04 23.23
N PRO A 42 18.00 11.36 24.26
CA PRO A 42 18.78 10.49 25.12
C PRO A 42 19.61 9.50 24.29
N GLU A 43 20.88 9.33 24.63
CA GLU A 43 21.85 8.55 23.83
C GLU A 43 21.35 7.13 23.53
N GLY A 44 20.58 6.52 24.44
CA GLY A 44 19.93 5.22 24.24
C GLY A 44 18.89 5.22 23.12
N LEU A 45 18.06 6.26 23.01
CA LEU A 45 17.08 6.42 21.93
C LEU A 45 17.78 6.71 20.59
N ALA A 46 18.82 7.55 20.60
CA ALA A 46 19.63 7.81 19.42
C ALA A 46 20.29 6.53 18.88
N ARG A 47 20.69 5.62 19.76
CA ARG A 47 21.31 4.33 19.41
C ARG A 47 20.30 3.33 18.82
N LEU A 48 19.07 3.30 19.36
CA LEU A 48 17.98 2.48 18.84
C LEU A 48 17.53 2.97 17.46
N LEU A 49 17.38 4.28 17.26
CA LEU A 49 17.04 4.86 15.96
C LEU A 49 18.11 4.53 14.90
N LYS A 50 19.40 4.66 15.21
CA LYS A 50 20.50 4.25 14.31
C LYS A 50 20.47 2.75 13.96
N GLN A 51 19.97 1.91 14.85
CA GLN A 51 19.88 0.47 14.63
C GLN A 51 18.65 0.10 13.78
N GLU A 52 17.54 0.82 13.94
CA GLU A 52 16.37 0.75 13.06
C GLU A 52 16.61 1.39 11.68
N GLU A 53 17.54 2.35 11.59
CA GLU A 53 17.96 3.01 10.35
C GLU A 53 18.78 2.10 9.43
N LYS A 54 18.92 0.80 9.75
CA LYS A 54 19.28 -0.22 8.76
C LYS A 54 18.14 -0.33 7.75
N ALA A 55 18.08 0.66 6.85
CA ALA A 55 17.18 0.71 5.73
C ALA A 55 17.33 -0.61 4.98
N ILE A 56 16.22 -1.34 4.86
CA ILE A 56 16.13 -2.48 3.96
C ILE A 56 16.34 -1.91 2.56
N GLN A 57 17.56 -2.04 2.05
CA GLN A 57 17.83 -1.64 0.68
C GLN A 57 17.14 -2.65 -0.24
N PRO A 58 16.36 -2.21 -1.25
CA PRO A 58 15.83 -3.10 -2.25
C PRO A 58 16.99 -3.89 -2.88
N HIS A 59 16.83 -5.21 -2.98
CA HIS A 59 17.79 -6.01 -3.73
C HIS A 59 17.79 -5.51 -5.19
N GLN A 60 18.90 -4.91 -5.63
CA GLN A 60 19.06 -4.47 -7.01
C GLN A 60 19.51 -5.66 -7.86
N GLU A 61 18.53 -6.36 -8.43
CA GLU A 61 18.78 -7.36 -9.47
C GLU A 61 18.81 -6.68 -10.85
N GLN A 62 19.73 -7.10 -11.71
CA GLN A 62 19.71 -6.68 -13.11
C GLN A 62 18.49 -7.29 -13.80
N VAL A 63 17.68 -6.46 -14.44
CA VAL A 63 16.46 -6.89 -15.14
C VAL A 63 16.49 -6.43 -16.59
N GLU A 64 15.87 -7.20 -17.45
CA GLU A 64 15.62 -6.89 -18.84
C GLU A 64 14.13 -6.72 -19.09
N THR A 65 13.78 -5.91 -20.09
CA THR A 65 12.37 -5.68 -20.47
C THR A 65 12.03 -6.52 -21.69
N ILE A 66 10.93 -7.27 -21.61
CA ILE A 66 10.39 -8.09 -22.68
C ILE A 66 8.99 -7.60 -23.04
N ASN A 67 8.66 -7.56 -24.33
CA ASN A 67 7.29 -7.30 -24.80
C ASN A 67 6.59 -8.65 -25.02
N LEU A 68 5.51 -8.90 -24.30
CA LEU A 68 4.66 -10.09 -24.42
C LEU A 68 3.54 -9.91 -25.47
N GLY A 69 3.33 -8.67 -25.93
CA GLY A 69 2.28 -8.30 -26.87
C GLY A 69 2.81 -8.16 -28.30
N SER A 70 2.17 -7.30 -29.09
CA SER A 70 2.55 -7.00 -30.47
C SER A 70 3.28 -5.65 -30.56
N GLU A 71 3.71 -5.27 -31.77
CA GLU A 71 4.27 -3.93 -32.01
C GLU A 71 3.23 -2.82 -31.83
N SER A 72 1.95 -3.11 -32.04
CA SER A 72 0.85 -2.14 -31.87
C SER A 72 0.26 -2.12 -30.46
N ASP A 73 0.35 -3.23 -29.74
CA ASP A 73 -0.16 -3.39 -28.37
C ASP A 73 0.95 -3.90 -27.46
N VAL A 74 1.73 -2.96 -26.94
CA VAL A 74 2.97 -3.21 -26.19
C VAL A 74 2.63 -3.62 -24.74
N LYS A 75 3.06 -4.82 -24.35
CA LYS A 75 2.82 -5.42 -23.04
C LYS A 75 4.14 -5.77 -22.38
N GLU A 76 4.75 -4.79 -21.73
CA GLU A 76 6.11 -4.90 -21.19
C GLU A 76 6.14 -5.52 -19.79
N VAL A 77 7.03 -6.50 -19.61
CA VAL A 77 7.34 -7.13 -18.31
C VAL A 77 8.85 -7.11 -18.10
N LYS A 78 9.28 -7.08 -16.84
CA LYS A 78 10.69 -7.15 -16.46
C LYS A 78 11.03 -8.54 -15.93
N VAL A 79 12.08 -9.14 -16.49
CA VAL A 79 12.59 -10.47 -16.13
C VAL A 79 14.04 -10.33 -15.66
N GLY A 80 14.50 -11.20 -14.76
CA GLY A 80 15.90 -11.19 -14.28
C GLY A 80 16.88 -11.43 -15.43
N ALA A 81 17.83 -10.52 -15.62
CA ALA A 81 18.87 -10.62 -16.66
C ALA A 81 19.93 -11.68 -16.34
N SER A 82 19.98 -12.15 -15.10
CA SER A 82 20.89 -13.19 -14.59
C SER A 82 20.44 -14.61 -14.91
N LEU A 83 19.23 -14.80 -15.46
CA LEU A 83 18.66 -16.11 -15.76
C LEU A 83 19.43 -16.82 -16.88
N GLN A 84 19.51 -18.15 -16.78
CA GLN A 84 20.02 -18.98 -17.87
C GLN A 84 19.11 -18.87 -19.10
N GLU A 85 19.70 -18.94 -20.29
CA GLU A 85 19.00 -18.64 -21.54
C GLU A 85 17.85 -19.61 -21.85
N ASP A 86 18.02 -20.88 -21.48
CA ASP A 86 17.01 -21.93 -21.56
C ASP A 86 15.82 -21.64 -20.62
N VAL A 87 16.11 -21.40 -19.34
CA VAL A 87 15.08 -21.09 -18.33
C VAL A 87 14.32 -19.81 -18.69
N LYS A 88 15.04 -18.81 -19.18
CA LYS A 88 14.47 -17.56 -19.63
C LYS A 88 13.52 -17.77 -20.81
N LYS A 89 13.89 -18.58 -21.81
CA LYS A 89 13.02 -18.89 -22.95
C LYS A 89 11.73 -19.57 -22.50
N ASP A 90 11.83 -20.55 -21.60
CA ASP A 90 10.67 -21.25 -21.05
C ASP A 90 9.76 -20.31 -20.27
N LEU A 91 10.33 -19.42 -19.45
CA LEU A 91 9.60 -18.41 -18.70
C LEU A 91 8.88 -17.42 -19.64
N VAL A 92 9.55 -16.93 -20.67
CA VAL A 92 8.94 -16.01 -21.65
C VAL A 92 7.79 -16.70 -22.39
N SER A 93 7.97 -17.95 -22.80
CA SER A 93 6.90 -18.73 -23.44
C SER A 93 5.69 -18.88 -22.53
N LEU A 94 5.91 -19.15 -21.25
CA LEU A 94 4.83 -19.24 -20.25
C LEU A 94 4.11 -17.89 -20.08
N LEU A 95 4.85 -16.79 -19.97
CA LEU A 95 4.26 -15.46 -19.82
C LEU A 95 3.46 -15.03 -21.06
N GLN A 96 3.87 -15.45 -22.25
CA GLN A 96 3.12 -15.23 -23.49
C GLN A 96 1.83 -16.07 -23.55
N GLU A 97 1.86 -17.32 -23.07
CA GLU A 97 0.68 -18.18 -22.99
C GLU A 97 -0.39 -17.59 -22.05
N TYR A 98 0.03 -17.00 -20.93
CA TYR A 98 -0.84 -16.40 -19.91
C TYR A 98 -0.84 -14.87 -19.94
N VAL A 99 -0.71 -14.27 -21.12
CA VAL A 99 -0.66 -12.81 -21.28
C VAL A 99 -1.95 -12.12 -20.81
N ASP A 100 -3.07 -12.83 -20.82
CA ASP A 100 -4.41 -12.37 -20.40
C ASP A 100 -4.64 -12.39 -18.89
N VAL A 101 -3.77 -13.06 -18.12
CA VAL A 101 -3.85 -13.08 -16.65
C VAL A 101 -3.42 -11.74 -16.03
N PHE A 102 -2.66 -10.93 -16.78
CA PHE A 102 -2.19 -9.62 -16.34
C PHE A 102 -3.19 -8.52 -16.65
N ALA A 103 -3.25 -7.53 -15.76
CA ALA A 103 -3.98 -6.30 -16.00
C ALA A 103 -3.10 -5.26 -16.70
N TRP A 104 -3.29 -5.08 -18.01
CA TRP A 104 -2.57 -4.08 -18.81
C TRP A 104 -3.21 -2.70 -18.73
N SER A 105 -4.51 -2.68 -18.47
CA SER A 105 -5.34 -1.50 -18.28
C SER A 105 -6.37 -1.74 -17.17
N TYR A 106 -7.09 -0.70 -16.77
CA TYR A 106 -8.21 -0.85 -15.84
C TYR A 106 -9.36 -1.71 -16.39
N GLN A 107 -9.50 -1.82 -17.72
CA GLN A 107 -10.56 -2.63 -18.32
C GLN A 107 -10.31 -4.14 -18.16
N ASP A 108 -9.04 -4.53 -17.98
CA ASP A 108 -8.63 -5.93 -17.79
C ASP A 108 -8.85 -6.42 -16.36
N MET A 109 -9.33 -5.56 -15.46
CA MET A 109 -9.71 -5.90 -14.09
C MET A 109 -11.23 -5.77 -13.91
N PRO A 110 -12.06 -6.56 -14.62
CA PRO A 110 -13.47 -6.62 -14.31
C PRO A 110 -13.58 -7.18 -12.91
N GLY A 111 -13.98 -6.35 -11.95
CA GLY A 111 -14.10 -6.77 -10.56
C GLY A 111 -15.03 -7.98 -10.40
N LEU A 112 -15.15 -8.49 -9.17
CA LEU A 112 -16.13 -9.53 -8.89
C LEU A 112 -17.54 -9.00 -9.13
N ASP A 113 -18.40 -9.88 -9.64
CA ASP A 113 -19.82 -9.57 -9.79
C ASP A 113 -20.42 -9.21 -8.43
N THR A 114 -21.02 -8.02 -8.35
CA THR A 114 -21.66 -7.51 -7.15
C THR A 114 -22.89 -8.31 -6.75
N ASP A 115 -23.47 -9.10 -7.64
CA ASP A 115 -24.56 -10.02 -7.27
C ASP A 115 -24.02 -11.26 -6.53
N ILE A 116 -22.73 -11.59 -6.70
CA ILE A 116 -22.07 -12.75 -6.07
C ILE A 116 -21.44 -12.33 -4.74
N VAL A 117 -20.65 -11.25 -4.72
CA VAL A 117 -19.92 -10.80 -3.52
C VAL A 117 -19.97 -9.29 -3.39
N VAL A 118 -20.48 -8.81 -2.24
CA VAL A 118 -20.37 -7.41 -1.82
C VAL A 118 -19.81 -7.36 -0.41
N HIS A 119 -18.79 -6.51 -0.22
CA HIS A 119 -18.33 -6.19 1.11
C HIS A 119 -19.29 -5.20 1.78
N LYS A 120 -19.82 -5.57 2.95
CA LYS A 120 -20.65 -4.70 3.78
C LYS A 120 -19.83 -4.24 4.98
N LEU A 121 -19.58 -2.94 5.06
CA LEU A 121 -18.95 -2.31 6.22
C LEU A 121 -19.99 -2.12 7.33
N PRO A 122 -19.88 -2.81 8.48
CA PRO A 122 -20.80 -2.61 9.59
C PRO A 122 -20.58 -1.22 10.21
N LEU A 123 -21.66 -0.46 10.36
CA LEU A 123 -21.62 0.87 10.99
C LEU A 123 -22.23 0.80 12.39
N LYS A 124 -21.66 1.57 13.32
CA LYS A 124 -22.28 1.80 14.64
C LYS A 124 -23.47 2.72 14.46
N LEU A 125 -24.64 2.30 14.94
CA LEU A 125 -25.89 3.06 14.81
C LEU A 125 -25.86 4.43 15.51
N GLU A 126 -25.03 4.56 16.55
CA GLU A 126 -24.88 5.78 17.34
C GLU A 126 -23.99 6.83 16.65
N CYS A 127 -23.30 6.48 15.56
CA CYS A 127 -22.40 7.38 14.86
C CYS A 127 -23.11 8.05 13.68
N ALA A 128 -23.26 9.38 13.75
CA ALA A 128 -23.85 10.15 12.67
C ALA A 128 -22.90 10.26 11.45
N PRO A 129 -23.44 10.28 10.21
CA PRO A 129 -22.67 10.60 9.00
C PRO A 129 -21.97 11.96 9.09
N VAL A 130 -20.71 12.04 8.68
CA VAL A 130 -19.93 13.29 8.67
C VAL A 130 -19.53 13.64 7.24
N LYS A 131 -19.97 14.80 6.75
CA LYS A 131 -19.53 15.33 5.45
C LYS A 131 -18.24 16.13 5.62
N GLN A 132 -17.15 15.66 5.04
CA GLN A 132 -15.87 16.37 5.07
C GLN A 132 -15.79 17.47 4.01
N LYS A 133 -15.10 18.56 4.32
CA LYS A 133 -14.85 19.64 3.36
C LYS A 133 -13.76 19.21 2.36
N MET A 134 -14.02 19.37 1.07
CA MET A 134 -13.01 19.11 0.03
C MET A 134 -11.77 19.98 0.27
N ARG A 135 -10.60 19.34 0.27
CA ARG A 135 -9.32 20.04 0.42
C ARG A 135 -8.88 20.65 -0.91
N ARG A 136 -8.12 21.75 -0.85
CA ARG A 136 -7.56 22.39 -2.05
C ARG A 136 -6.44 21.53 -2.61
N THR A 137 -6.55 21.16 -3.88
CA THR A 137 -5.50 20.47 -4.63
C THR A 137 -4.70 21.47 -5.46
N ARG A 138 -3.40 21.22 -5.66
CA ARG A 138 -2.58 22.05 -6.54
C ARG A 138 -3.05 21.90 -8.01
N PRO A 139 -3.04 22.97 -8.83
CA PRO A 139 -3.60 22.92 -10.18
C PRO A 139 -2.94 21.89 -11.12
N ASP A 140 -1.63 21.72 -11.02
CA ASP A 140 -0.84 20.72 -11.75
C ASP A 140 -1.27 19.29 -11.43
N MET A 141 -1.55 19.01 -10.16
CA MET A 141 -2.05 17.71 -9.71
C MET A 141 -3.52 17.49 -10.08
N ALA A 142 -4.33 18.54 -10.08
CA ALA A 142 -5.76 18.45 -10.36
C ALA A 142 -6.06 17.92 -11.77
N LEU A 143 -5.21 18.24 -12.76
CA LEU A 143 -5.34 17.70 -14.12
C LEU A 143 -5.08 16.20 -14.16
N LYS A 144 -3.99 15.74 -13.56
CA LYS A 144 -3.64 14.31 -13.47
C LYS A 144 -4.70 13.51 -12.73
N ILE A 145 -5.21 14.04 -11.61
CA ILE A 145 -6.29 13.41 -10.85
C ILE A 145 -7.55 13.27 -11.71
N ARG A 146 -7.91 14.31 -12.48
CA ARG A 146 -9.08 14.26 -13.35
C ARG A 146 -8.95 13.19 -14.43
N GLU A 147 -7.79 13.11 -15.07
CA GLU A 147 -7.51 12.08 -16.08
C GLU A 147 -7.59 10.68 -15.47
N GLU A 148 -7.03 10.49 -14.27
CA GLU A 148 -7.04 9.21 -13.58
C GLU A 148 -8.43 8.79 -13.11
N VAL A 149 -9.19 9.71 -12.50
CA VAL A 149 -10.59 9.51 -12.13
C VAL A 149 -11.42 9.14 -13.35
N LYS A 150 -11.18 9.79 -14.49
CA LYS A 150 -11.88 9.47 -15.74
C LYS A 150 -11.59 8.03 -16.17
N LYS A 151 -10.33 7.59 -16.17
CA LYS A 151 -9.98 6.20 -16.52
C LYS A 151 -10.69 5.18 -15.63
N GLN A 152 -10.71 5.42 -14.32
CA GLN A 152 -11.39 4.52 -13.37
C GLN A 152 -12.91 4.56 -13.49
N PHE A 153 -13.48 5.71 -13.85
CA PHE A 153 -14.90 5.84 -14.15
C PHE A 153 -15.28 5.08 -15.42
N ASP A 154 -14.50 5.25 -16.49
CA ASP A 154 -14.73 4.55 -17.77
C ASP A 154 -14.55 3.02 -17.63
N ALA A 155 -13.70 2.56 -16.70
CA ALA A 155 -13.56 1.15 -16.32
C ALA A 155 -14.68 0.64 -15.39
N GLY A 156 -15.59 1.50 -14.91
CA GLY A 156 -16.70 1.11 -14.05
C GLY A 156 -16.38 0.95 -12.57
N PHE A 157 -15.17 1.31 -12.12
CA PHE A 157 -14.79 1.24 -10.70
C PHE A 157 -15.39 2.37 -9.87
N LEU A 158 -15.59 3.52 -10.50
CA LEU A 158 -16.22 4.68 -9.88
C LEU A 158 -17.61 4.88 -10.47
N ALA A 159 -18.55 5.23 -9.60
CA ALA A 159 -19.91 5.58 -9.98
C ALA A 159 -20.34 6.89 -9.29
N VAL A 160 -21.27 7.61 -9.91
CA VAL A 160 -21.79 8.85 -9.33
C VAL A 160 -22.76 8.52 -8.20
N ALA A 161 -22.43 8.92 -6.99
CA ALA A 161 -23.34 8.90 -5.85
C ALA A 161 -24.20 10.18 -5.81
N LYS A 162 -25.51 10.04 -5.66
CA LYS A 162 -26.44 11.18 -5.53
C LYS A 162 -26.64 11.53 -4.06
N TYR A 163 -26.32 12.76 -3.68
CA TYR A 163 -26.52 13.33 -2.34
C TYR A 163 -25.96 12.47 -1.18
N PRO A 164 -24.66 12.12 -1.19
CA PRO A 164 -24.07 11.36 -0.08
C PRO A 164 -24.07 12.20 1.21
N GLN A 165 -24.47 11.58 2.32
CA GLN A 165 -24.48 12.22 3.64
C GLN A 165 -23.09 12.24 4.31
N TRP A 166 -22.13 11.48 3.79
CA TRP A 166 -20.80 11.25 4.40
C TRP A 166 -19.60 11.45 3.47
N VAL A 167 -19.82 11.69 2.17
CA VAL A 167 -18.75 11.97 1.19
C VAL A 167 -18.84 13.45 0.80
N ALA A 168 -17.68 14.11 0.68
CA ALA A 168 -17.54 15.52 0.30
C ALA A 168 -18.23 15.84 -1.04
#